data_AF-A0A935LQZ2-F1
#
_entry.id   AF-A0A935LQZ2-F1
#
_cell.length_a   1.000
_cell.length_b   1.000
_cell.length_c   1.000
_cell.angle_alpha   90.00
_cell.angle_beta   90.00
_cell.angle_gamma   90.00
#
_symmetry.space_group_name_H-M   'P 1'
#
loop_
_entity.id
_entity.type
_entity.pdbx_description
1 polymer ?
#
loop_
_entity_poly.entity_id
_entity_poly.type
_entity_poly.pdbx_seq_one_letter_code
_entity_poly.pdbx_strand_id
1 'polypeptide(L)'
;MMPTPDAFAGLRAWFEAALAQPTSNRQHWLAVHCTDAALRSRVEALLVQENQPSDGILDQIHAHFANADVQADAVLRPDWSGRVLGDYQLGPCIGEGGMSVVYRARARHGAPTSDVAVKVLRFGLHEADRQKAFQRERDALAKLDHPNIARLIDGGIAQGIPYPRY
;
A
#
# COMPACT_ATOMS: atom_id res chain seq x y z
N MET A 1 -24.72 10.70 0.84
CA MET A 1 -24.24 11.94 0.20
C MET A 1 -23.35 12.63 1.22
N MET A 2 -22.04 12.72 0.98
CA MET A 2 -21.14 13.45 1.89
C MET A 2 -21.45 14.95 1.79
N PRO A 3 -21.45 15.70 2.90
CA PRO A 3 -21.66 17.14 2.88
C PRO A 3 -20.51 17.86 2.17
N THR A 4 -20.81 18.95 1.46
CA THR A 4 -19.79 19.84 0.90
C THR A 4 -18.92 20.37 2.05
N PRO A 5 -17.58 20.29 1.96
CA PRO A 5 -16.69 20.84 2.97
C PRO A 5 -16.89 22.35 3.14
N ASP A 6 -16.65 22.86 4.34
CA ASP A 6 -16.65 24.29 4.58
C ASP A 6 -15.47 24.99 3.87
N ALA A 7 -15.52 26.32 3.79
CA ALA A 7 -14.49 27.12 3.12
C ALA A 7 -13.11 27.04 3.80
N PHE A 8 -13.04 26.57 5.04
CA PHE A 8 -11.79 26.43 5.81
C PHE A 8 -11.23 25.00 5.79
N ALA A 9 -11.94 24.06 5.17
CA ALA A 9 -11.54 22.68 5.08
C ALA A 9 -10.24 22.54 4.29
N GLY A 10 -9.33 21.71 4.80
CA GLY A 10 -8.04 21.47 4.17
C GLY A 10 -8.12 20.64 2.88
N LEU A 11 -6.99 20.57 2.18
CA LEU A 11 -6.80 19.84 0.91
C LEU A 11 -7.42 18.44 0.91
N ARG A 12 -7.23 17.69 2.00
CA ARG A 12 -7.72 16.32 2.15
C ARG A 12 -9.26 16.24 2.09
N ALA A 13 -9.96 17.10 2.81
CA ALA A 13 -11.42 17.08 2.87
C ALA A 13 -12.06 17.44 1.51
N TRP A 14 -11.47 18.40 0.80
CA TRP A 14 -11.90 18.75 -0.56
C TRP A 14 -11.62 17.65 -1.57
N PHE A 15 -10.49 16.96 -1.46
CA PHE A 15 -10.17 15.81 -2.30
C PHE A 15 -11.15 14.66 -2.08
N GLU A 16 -11.42 14.27 -0.83
CA GLU A 16 -12.37 13.22 -0.48
C GLU A 16 -13.81 13.57 -0.95
N ALA A 17 -14.25 14.82 -0.76
CA ALA A 17 -15.58 15.26 -1.21
C ALA A 17 -15.71 15.28 -2.74
N ALA A 18 -14.64 15.63 -3.46
CA ALA A 18 -14.61 15.58 -4.91
C ALA A 18 -14.61 14.13 -5.44
N LEU A 19 -13.90 13.21 -4.79
CA LEU A 19 -13.92 11.78 -5.13
C LEU A 19 -15.31 11.16 -5.03
N ALA A 20 -16.12 11.63 -4.09
CA ALA A 20 -17.51 11.20 -3.92
C ALA A 20 -18.44 11.64 -5.06
N GLN A 21 -18.02 12.56 -5.93
CA GLN A 21 -18.76 12.96 -7.12
C GLN A 21 -18.44 12.03 -8.32
N PRO A 22 -19.39 11.85 -9.26
CA PRO A 22 -19.11 11.18 -10.53
C PRO A 22 -17.91 11.80 -11.22
N THR A 23 -17.03 10.98 -11.81
CA THR A 23 -15.77 11.44 -12.43
C THR A 23 -15.96 12.59 -13.42
N SER A 24 -17.04 12.53 -14.21
CA SER A 24 -17.41 13.58 -15.17
C SER A 24 -17.85 14.91 -14.52
N ASN A 25 -18.27 14.90 -13.26
CA ASN A 25 -18.79 16.06 -12.56
C ASN A 25 -17.79 16.70 -11.58
N ARG A 26 -16.66 16.04 -11.26
CA ARG A 26 -15.71 16.50 -10.23
C ARG A 26 -15.18 17.91 -10.46
N GLN A 27 -14.77 18.22 -11.70
CA GLN A 27 -14.23 19.54 -12.06
C GLN A 27 -15.30 20.64 -11.96
N HIS A 28 -16.50 20.39 -12.49
CA HIS A 28 -17.60 21.34 -12.42
C HIS A 28 -18.01 21.61 -10.97
N TRP A 29 -18.13 20.54 -10.17
CA TRP A 29 -18.44 20.64 -8.75
C TRP A 29 -17.38 21.45 -7.98
N LEU A 30 -16.09 21.20 -8.21
CA LEU A 30 -15.01 21.99 -7.60
C LEU A 30 -15.05 23.46 -8.02
N ALA A 31 -15.35 23.75 -9.29
CA ALA A 31 -15.48 25.13 -9.76
C ALA A 31 -16.63 25.89 -9.09
N VAL A 32 -17.72 25.19 -8.77
CA VAL A 32 -18.92 25.76 -8.13
C VAL A 32 -18.76 25.90 -6.62
N HIS A 33 -18.16 24.91 -5.95
CA HIS A 33 -18.15 24.84 -4.49
C HIS A 33 -16.84 25.32 -3.84
N CYS A 34 -15.69 25.18 -4.52
CA CYS A 34 -14.40 25.62 -3.99
C CYS A 34 -14.03 27.00 -4.56
N THR A 35 -14.22 28.04 -3.74
CA THR A 35 -13.92 29.43 -4.11
C THR A 35 -12.44 29.78 -4.05
N ASP A 36 -11.63 29.02 -3.31
CA ASP A 36 -10.18 29.18 -3.26
C ASP A 36 -9.54 28.54 -4.50
N ALA A 37 -9.05 29.40 -5.41
CA ALA A 37 -8.43 28.97 -6.65
C ALA A 37 -7.14 28.16 -6.43
N ALA A 38 -6.33 28.49 -5.42
CA ALA A 38 -5.07 27.80 -5.15
C ALA A 38 -5.33 26.40 -4.56
N LEU A 39 -6.31 26.30 -3.66
CA LEU A 39 -6.75 25.01 -3.13
C LEU A 39 -7.37 24.15 -4.23
N ARG A 40 -8.26 24.73 -5.05
CA ARG A 40 -8.91 24.04 -6.17
C ARG A 40 -7.88 23.45 -7.14
N SER A 41 -6.90 24.24 -7.59
CA SER A 41 -5.87 23.75 -8.50
C SER A 41 -5.04 22.61 -7.91
N ARG A 42 -4.80 22.61 -6.60
CA ARG A 42 -4.11 21.49 -5.92
C ARG A 42 -4.97 20.23 -5.87
N VAL A 43 -6.27 20.35 -5.59
CA VAL A 43 -7.20 19.21 -5.61
C VAL A 43 -7.34 18.65 -7.02
N GLU A 44 -7.47 19.51 -8.03
CA GLU A 44 -7.54 19.12 -9.45
C GLU A 44 -6.27 18.36 -9.88
N ALA A 45 -5.09 18.83 -9.47
CA ALA A 45 -3.83 18.13 -9.75
C ALA A 45 -3.80 16.72 -9.15
N LEU A 46 -4.28 16.55 -7.91
CA LEU A 46 -4.38 15.23 -7.27
C LEU A 46 -5.40 14.32 -7.97
N LEU A 47 -6.55 14.85 -8.39
CA LEU A 47 -7.57 14.08 -9.13
C LEU A 47 -7.09 13.64 -10.51
N VAL A 48 -6.26 14.45 -11.17
CA VAL A 48 -5.63 14.06 -12.43
C VAL A 48 -4.69 12.87 -12.21
N GLN A 49 -3.88 12.89 -11.16
CA GLN A 49 -2.99 11.78 -10.81
C GLN A 49 -3.76 10.50 -10.46
N GLU A 50 -4.84 10.61 -9.69
CA GLU A 50 -5.70 9.47 -9.32
C GLU A 50 -6.35 8.80 -10.54
N ASN A 51 -6.76 9.57 -11.54
CA ASN A 51 -7.37 9.05 -12.76
C ASN A 51 -6.34 8.49 -13.75
N GLN A 52 -5.03 8.64 -13.51
CA GLN A 52 -4.05 7.96 -14.33
C GLN A 52 -4.01 6.49 -13.91
N PRO A 53 -4.05 5.54 -14.86
CA PRO A 53 -3.75 4.17 -14.55
C PRO A 53 -2.33 4.14 -13.97
N SER A 54 -2.25 3.86 -12.68
CA SER A 54 -0.97 3.65 -12.05
C SER A 54 -0.54 2.22 -12.40
N ASP A 55 0.55 2.12 -13.16
CA ASP A 55 1.26 0.86 -13.39
C ASP A 55 2.03 0.40 -12.14
N GLY A 56 1.87 1.10 -11.01
CA GLY A 56 2.49 0.79 -9.74
C GLY A 56 2.07 -0.59 -9.23
N ILE A 57 2.98 -1.27 -8.55
CA ILE A 57 2.68 -2.61 -8.06
C ILE A 57 1.51 -2.59 -7.07
N LEU A 58 1.38 -1.55 -6.24
CA LEU A 58 0.31 -1.43 -5.26
C LEU A 58 -1.08 -1.43 -5.91
N ASP A 59 -1.22 -0.85 -7.10
CA ASP A 59 -2.50 -0.79 -7.82
C ASP A 59 -2.79 -2.09 -8.56
N GLN A 60 -1.78 -2.75 -9.13
CA GLN A 60 -1.91 -4.09 -9.67
C GLN A 60 -2.32 -5.10 -8.58
N ILE A 61 -1.75 -4.95 -7.38
CA ILE A 61 -2.10 -5.76 -6.21
C ILE A 61 -3.54 -5.47 -5.79
N HIS A 62 -3.92 -4.20 -5.61
CA HIS A 62 -5.30 -3.82 -5.26
C HIS A 62 -6.31 -4.35 -6.27
N ALA A 63 -6.05 -4.22 -7.57
CA ALA A 63 -6.90 -4.76 -8.62
C ALA A 63 -6.99 -6.28 -8.56
N HIS A 64 -5.88 -6.99 -8.26
CA HIS A 64 -5.91 -8.45 -8.10
C HIS A 64 -6.78 -8.89 -6.92
N PHE A 65 -6.70 -8.21 -5.77
CA PHE A 65 -7.54 -8.52 -4.60
C PHE A 65 -8.99 -8.09 -4.73
N ALA A 66 -9.27 -6.97 -5.40
CA ALA A 66 -10.63 -6.53 -5.68
C ALA A 66 -11.39 -7.51 -6.60
N ASN A 67 -10.65 -8.21 -7.48
CA ASN A 67 -11.18 -9.18 -8.43
C ASN A 67 -11.09 -10.64 -7.94
N ALA A 68 -10.46 -10.90 -6.79
CA ALA A 68 -10.39 -12.24 -6.21
C ALA A 68 -11.63 -12.49 -5.35
N ASP A 69 -12.44 -13.47 -5.72
CA ASP A 69 -13.61 -13.89 -4.93
C ASP A 69 -13.22 -14.17 -3.47
N VAL A 70 -13.92 -13.49 -2.55
CA VAL A 70 -13.71 -13.50 -1.09
C VAL A 70 -13.78 -14.92 -0.48
N GLN A 71 -14.29 -15.92 -1.21
CA GLN A 71 -14.39 -17.31 -0.78
C GLN A 71 -13.15 -18.17 -1.09
N ALA A 72 -12.22 -17.74 -1.94
CA ALA A 72 -10.94 -18.43 -2.16
C ALA A 72 -9.88 -18.16 -1.05
N ASP A 73 -10.20 -17.25 -0.12
CA ASP A 73 -9.29 -16.63 0.84
C ASP A 73 -8.83 -17.57 1.98
N ALA A 74 -9.54 -18.67 2.24
CA ALA A 74 -9.11 -19.65 3.25
C ALA A 74 -7.91 -20.51 2.81
N VAL A 75 -7.68 -20.66 1.50
CA VAL A 75 -6.63 -21.53 0.94
C VAL A 75 -5.29 -20.78 0.76
N LEU A 76 -5.31 -19.44 0.73
CA LEU A 76 -4.14 -18.58 0.49
C LEU A 76 -3.52 -17.96 1.76
N ARG A 77 -3.94 -18.39 2.95
CA ARG A 77 -3.44 -17.89 4.24
C ARG A 77 -2.60 -18.93 4.99
N PRO A 78 -1.43 -19.36 4.48
CA PRO A 78 -0.55 -20.16 5.31
C PRO A 78 -0.16 -19.34 6.53
N ASP A 79 -0.41 -19.88 7.73
CA ASP A 79 0.18 -19.34 8.95
C ASP A 79 1.69 -19.58 8.88
N TRP A 80 2.43 -18.47 8.86
CA TRP A 80 3.89 -18.49 8.79
C TRP A 80 4.54 -18.52 10.16
N SER A 81 3.77 -18.50 11.25
CA SER A 81 4.27 -18.60 12.61
C SER A 81 5.13 -19.85 12.79
N GLY A 82 6.35 -19.68 13.29
CA GLY A 82 7.32 -20.77 13.47
C GLY A 82 8.02 -21.23 12.20
N ARG A 83 7.73 -20.63 11.03
CA ARG A 83 8.38 -20.98 9.76
C ARG A 83 9.57 -20.07 9.45
N VAL A 84 10.37 -20.51 8.48
CA VAL A 84 11.46 -19.71 7.91
C VAL A 84 11.02 -19.09 6.60
N LEU A 85 11.29 -17.79 6.44
CA LEU A 85 11.11 -17.06 5.19
C LEU A 85 12.38 -16.24 4.90
N GLY A 86 13.09 -16.61 3.83
CA GLY A 86 14.42 -16.10 3.55
C GLY A 86 15.38 -16.39 4.73
N ASP A 87 16.04 -15.35 5.23
CA ASP A 87 16.97 -15.44 6.36
C ASP A 87 16.31 -15.24 7.73
N TYR A 88 14.97 -15.21 7.78
CA TYR A 88 14.23 -14.88 9.00
C TYR A 88 13.44 -16.07 9.54
N GLN A 89 13.58 -16.31 10.83
CA GLN A 89 12.70 -17.18 11.61
C GLN A 89 11.50 -16.36 12.07
N LEU A 90 10.31 -16.68 11.56
CA LEU A 90 9.06 -15.99 11.89
C LEU A 90 8.50 -16.52 13.21
N GLY A 91 8.14 -15.60 14.09
CA GLY A 91 7.47 -15.81 15.36
C GLY A 91 5.98 -15.51 15.27
N PRO A 92 5.33 -15.00 16.33
CA PRO A 92 3.90 -14.73 16.30
C PRO A 92 3.53 -13.58 15.35
N CYS A 93 2.32 -13.65 14.78
CA CYS A 93 1.68 -12.53 14.10
C CYS A 93 1.54 -11.35 15.08
N ILE A 94 1.93 -10.15 14.61
CA ILE A 94 1.86 -8.89 15.37
C ILE A 94 0.97 -7.86 14.68
N GLY A 95 0.43 -8.16 13.49
CA GLY A 95 -0.51 -7.29 12.81
C GLY A 95 -1.03 -7.91 11.51
N GLU A 96 -2.27 -7.59 11.17
CA GLU A 96 -2.90 -8.03 9.92
C GLU A 96 -3.47 -6.83 9.17
N GLY A 97 -3.24 -6.81 7.87
CA GLY A 97 -3.91 -5.92 6.94
C GLY A 97 -4.55 -6.73 5.82
N GLY A 98 -5.36 -6.07 4.99
CA GLY A 98 -6.08 -6.74 3.90
C GLY A 98 -5.18 -7.59 3.00
N MET A 99 -4.00 -7.07 2.64
CA MET A 99 -3.10 -7.70 1.67
C MET A 99 -1.87 -8.37 2.29
N SER A 100 -1.73 -8.38 3.62
CA SER A 100 -0.51 -8.82 4.28
C SER A 100 -0.71 -9.25 5.74
N VAL A 101 0.19 -10.08 6.24
CA VAL A 101 0.36 -10.38 7.66
C VAL A 101 1.75 -9.92 8.10
N VAL A 102 1.86 -9.27 9.25
CA VAL A 102 3.13 -8.85 9.85
C VAL A 102 3.47 -9.81 10.99
N TYR A 103 4.66 -10.39 10.94
CA TYR A 103 5.18 -11.28 11.96
C TYR A 103 6.37 -10.64 12.66
N ARG A 104 6.49 -10.89 13.97
CA ARG A 104 7.74 -10.67 14.68
C ARG A 104 8.73 -11.73 14.24
N ALA A 105 9.97 -11.36 13.92
CA ALA A 105 10.96 -12.29 13.40
C ALA A 105 12.36 -12.06 13.95
N ARG A 106 13.24 -13.05 13.77
CA ARG A 106 14.67 -12.97 14.10
C ARG A 106 15.51 -13.40 12.90
N ALA A 107 16.61 -12.69 12.66
CA ALA A 107 17.59 -13.10 11.67
C ALA A 107 18.24 -14.44 12.11
N ARG A 108 18.40 -15.36 11.16
CA ARG A 108 19.01 -16.69 11.38
C ARG A 108 20.54 -16.65 11.32
N HIS A 109 21.09 -15.58 10.74
CA HIS A 109 22.52 -15.38 10.54
C HIS A 109 22.91 -13.95 10.97
N GLY A 110 24.09 -13.79 11.57
CA GLY A 110 24.61 -12.50 12.06
C GLY A 110 24.50 -12.31 13.57
N ALA A 111 24.93 -11.15 14.07
CA ALA A 111 24.83 -10.80 15.48
C ALA A 111 23.35 -10.81 15.93
N PRO A 112 23.05 -11.20 17.18
CA PRO A 112 21.68 -11.22 17.70
C PRO A 112 21.15 -9.79 17.71
N THR A 113 20.44 -9.44 16.65
CA THR A 113 19.74 -8.17 16.51
C THR A 113 18.36 -8.32 17.12
N SER A 114 17.88 -7.20 17.66
CA SER A 114 16.53 -7.00 18.17
C SER A 114 15.47 -7.62 17.26
N ASP A 115 14.35 -8.06 17.83
CA ASP A 115 13.21 -8.57 17.06
C ASP A 115 12.83 -7.57 15.93
N VAL A 116 12.65 -8.07 14.71
CA VAL A 116 12.27 -7.27 13.52
C VAL A 116 10.82 -7.56 13.10
N ALA A 117 10.23 -6.67 12.31
CA ALA A 117 8.93 -6.90 11.69
C ALA A 117 9.09 -7.36 10.23
N VAL A 118 8.56 -8.53 9.90
CA VAL A 118 8.53 -9.07 8.53
C VAL A 118 7.08 -9.07 8.05
N LYS A 119 6.81 -8.31 7.00
CA LYS A 119 5.49 -8.22 6.38
C LYS A 119 5.42 -9.23 5.24
N VAL A 120 4.63 -10.28 5.40
CA VAL A 120 4.37 -11.31 4.39
C VAL A 120 3.17 -10.91 3.56
N LEU A 121 3.37 -10.74 2.26
CA LEU A 121 2.30 -10.35 1.35
C LEU A 121 1.49 -11.58 0.91
N ARG A 122 0.16 -11.46 0.88
CA ARG A 122 -0.78 -12.57 0.60
C ARG A 122 -0.94 -12.89 -0.90
N PHE A 123 -0.01 -12.45 -1.74
CA PHE A 123 -0.03 -12.68 -3.18
C PHE A 123 1.35 -13.15 -3.66
N GLY A 124 1.36 -14.16 -4.52
CA GLY A 124 2.57 -14.67 -5.15
C GLY A 124 3.00 -13.81 -6.35
N LEU A 125 4.29 -13.53 -6.46
CA LEU A 125 4.90 -12.93 -7.66
C LEU A 125 5.46 -14.05 -8.55
N HIS A 126 4.57 -14.81 -9.18
CA HIS A 126 4.97 -15.87 -10.11
C HIS A 126 5.34 -15.33 -11.51
N GLU A 127 4.91 -14.11 -11.84
CA GLU A 127 5.14 -13.49 -13.15
C GLU A 127 6.35 -12.54 -13.11
N ALA A 128 7.20 -12.57 -14.13
CA ALA A 128 8.45 -11.81 -14.17
C ALA A 128 8.22 -10.28 -14.15
N ASP A 129 7.14 -9.82 -14.77
CA ASP A 129 6.81 -8.39 -14.80
C ASP A 129 6.35 -7.89 -13.42
N ARG A 130 5.66 -8.73 -12.66
CA ARG A 130 5.25 -8.41 -11.28
C ARG A 130 6.46 -8.35 -10.33
N GLN A 131 7.47 -9.20 -10.55
CA GLN A 131 8.73 -9.13 -9.80
C GLN A 131 9.50 -7.83 -10.08
N LYS A 132 9.58 -7.40 -11.34
CA LYS A 132 10.21 -6.12 -11.72
C LYS A 132 9.47 -4.92 -11.13
N ALA A 133 8.14 -4.94 -11.13
CA ALA A 133 7.34 -3.91 -10.50
C ALA A 133 7.59 -3.84 -8.98
N PHE A 134 7.70 -4.99 -8.31
CA PHE A 134 8.02 -5.06 -6.88
C PHE A 134 9.38 -4.47 -6.59
N GLN A 135 10.37 -4.80 -7.41
CA GLN A 135 11.72 -4.28 -7.29
C GLN A 135 11.75 -2.74 -7.36
N ARG A 136 11.07 -2.16 -8.37
CA ARG A 136 10.98 -0.70 -8.54
C ARG A 136 10.31 -0.02 -7.36
N GLU A 137 9.21 -0.59 -6.87
CA GLU A 137 8.48 -0.05 -5.72
C GLU A 137 9.33 -0.11 -4.44
N ARG A 138 9.98 -1.25 -4.21
CA ARG A 138 10.90 -1.44 -3.08
C ARG A 138 12.01 -0.40 -3.10
N ASP A 139 12.59 -0.14 -4.27
CA ASP A 139 13.67 0.84 -4.44
C ASP A 139 13.16 2.28 -4.26
N ALA A 140 11.88 2.56 -4.56
CA ALA A 140 11.24 3.85 -4.26
C ALA A 140 10.97 4.02 -2.76
N LEU A 141 10.41 3.00 -2.10
CA LEU A 141 10.12 3.01 -0.66
C LEU A 141 11.39 3.06 0.19
N ALA A 142 12.48 2.42 -0.24
CA ALA A 142 13.77 2.47 0.44
C ALA A 142 14.38 3.89 0.48
N LYS A 143 13.96 4.79 -0.41
CA LYS A 143 14.40 6.20 -0.44
C LYS A 143 13.59 7.09 0.50
N LEU A 144 12.48 6.61 1.05
CA LEU A 144 11.68 7.38 2.01
C LEU A 144 12.34 7.35 3.39
N ASP A 145 12.92 8.47 3.80
CA ASP A 145 13.45 8.67 5.14
C ASP A 145 12.72 9.85 5.81
N HIS A 146 11.72 9.52 6.62
CA HIS A 146 10.93 10.50 7.35
C HIS A 146 10.51 9.94 8.71
N PRO A 147 10.57 10.71 9.81
CA PRO A 147 10.31 10.21 11.17
C PRO A 147 8.90 9.62 11.37
N ASN A 148 7.94 9.99 10.52
CA ASN A 148 6.56 9.50 10.57
C ASN A 148 6.23 8.40 9.53
N ILE A 149 7.23 7.88 8.80
CA ILE A 149 7.04 6.80 7.83
C ILE A 149 7.94 5.64 8.26
N ALA A 150 7.36 4.45 8.39
CA ALA A 150 8.15 3.25 8.71
C ALA A 150 9.18 3.02 7.60
N ARG A 151 10.47 3.12 7.95
CA ARG A 151 11.57 2.93 7.01
C ARG A 151 11.65 1.47 6.61
N LEU A 152 11.59 1.21 5.31
CA LEU A 152 11.89 -0.11 4.77
C LEU A 152 13.40 -0.36 4.93
N ILE A 153 13.78 -1.35 5.73
CA ILE A 153 15.18 -1.70 5.97
C ILE A 153 15.71 -2.63 4.87
N ASP A 154 14.90 -3.60 4.45
CA ASP A 154 15.24 -4.54 3.36
C ASP A 154 13.95 -5.23 2.86
N GLY A 155 14.03 -6.08 1.84
CA GLY A 155 12.93 -6.96 1.46
C GLY A 155 13.27 -7.83 0.27
N GLY A 156 12.77 -9.06 0.23
CA GLY A 156 13.07 -10.01 -0.84
C GLY A 156 11.83 -10.71 -1.37
N ILE A 157 12.06 -11.68 -2.26
CA ILE A 157 11.08 -12.67 -2.68
C ILE A 157 11.62 -14.04 -2.29
N ALA A 158 10.90 -14.79 -1.47
CA ALA A 158 11.27 -16.13 -1.05
C ALA A 158 10.05 -17.03 -1.24
N GLN A 159 10.26 -18.20 -1.85
CA GLN A 159 9.15 -19.13 -2.15
C GLN A 159 8.05 -18.47 -3.00
N GLY A 160 8.43 -17.51 -3.86
CA GLY A 160 7.50 -16.72 -4.68
C GLY A 160 6.74 -15.62 -3.91
N ILE A 161 7.02 -15.44 -2.61
CA ILE A 161 6.32 -14.53 -1.72
C ILE A 161 7.20 -13.33 -1.39
N PRO A 162 6.71 -12.10 -1.61
CA PRO A 162 7.43 -10.89 -1.22
C PRO A 162 7.38 -10.68 0.30
N TYR A 163 8.52 -10.29 0.87
CA TYR A 163 8.67 -10.04 2.31
C TYR A 163 9.48 -8.77 2.60
N PRO A 164 8.86 -7.58 2.60
CA PRO A 164 9.50 -6.38 3.12
C PRO A 164 9.75 -6.45 4.64
N ARG A 165 10.87 -5.88 5.06
CA ARG A 165 11.35 -5.76 6.44
C ARG A 165 11.41 -4.29 6.84
N TYR A 166 10.86 -3.99 8.02
CA TYR A 166 10.83 -2.66 8.62
C TYR A 166 11.57 -2.65 9.97
#